data_AF-A0A7X7WFY0-F1
#
_entry.id   AF-A0A7X7WFY0-F1
#
_cell.length_a   1.000
_cell.length_b   1.000
_cell.length_c   1.000
_cell.angle_alpha   90.00
_cell.angle_beta   90.00
_cell.angle_gamma   90.00
#
_symmetry.space_group_name_H-M   'P 1'
#
loop_
_entity.id
_entity.type
_entity.pdbx_description
1 polymer ?
#
loop_
_entity_poly.entity_id
_entity_poly.type
_entity_poly.pdbx_seq_one_letter_code
_entity_poly.pdbx_strand_id
1 'polypeptide(L)'
;MSLFQSNIDGIPLFNRGKVRDIYDLGDKLLLVATDRISAFDYVLPSIIPDKGKILTSMSVFWFNFTQDIVPNHLETADFNSFPDMLKPFGNQLEGRSMLVKKARRIDIECIARGYLVGSGYKDYLNQKPVNGQINLHGYRLPTGIKLAEKLPQPIFTPATKEDNGHDINIDYDKMADIIGDDLASELRRLTLAIYTKAADYALTKGIIIADTKFEFGILNDRIILIDEILSPDSSRFWPVATYKPGQNPESFDKQFIRDWLETCGWNKSSPPPQLPLEIIDKTVLKYKEAHRLLVGKEID
;
A
#
# COMPACT_ATOMS: atom_id res chain seq x y z
N MET A 1 -9.54 -3.81 21.05
CA MET A 1 -10.82 -4.29 20.48
C MET A 1 -10.70 -4.26 18.96
N SER A 2 -11.08 -5.33 18.28
CA SER A 2 -11.00 -5.37 16.82
C SER A 2 -12.15 -4.58 16.18
N LEU A 3 -11.92 -3.94 15.03
CA LEU A 3 -12.87 -3.07 14.36
C LEU A 3 -13.07 -3.52 12.91
N PHE A 4 -14.21 -4.13 12.61
CA PHE A 4 -14.58 -4.42 11.21
C PHE A 4 -15.03 -3.15 10.48
N GLN A 5 -15.80 -2.30 11.13
CA GLN A 5 -16.39 -1.10 10.54
C GLN A 5 -16.52 -0.04 11.63
N SER A 6 -16.19 1.21 11.32
CA SER A 6 -16.45 2.31 12.24
C SER A 6 -17.86 2.87 12.06
N ASN A 7 -18.42 3.37 13.15
CA ASN A 7 -19.59 4.23 13.15
C ASN A 7 -19.31 5.47 14.01
N ILE A 8 -19.24 6.63 13.36
CA ILE A 8 -18.92 7.92 13.98
C ILE A 8 -20.15 8.81 13.79
N ASP A 9 -21.12 8.63 14.68
CA ASP A 9 -22.42 9.30 14.57
C ASP A 9 -22.25 10.83 14.54
N GLY A 10 -22.99 11.47 13.64
CA GLY A 10 -22.93 12.92 13.45
C GLY A 10 -21.81 13.40 12.51
N ILE A 11 -20.94 12.50 12.02
CA ILE A 11 -19.95 12.83 10.99
C ILE A 11 -20.35 12.20 9.65
N PRO A 12 -20.40 12.97 8.54
CA PRO A 12 -20.67 12.41 7.22
C PRO A 12 -19.64 11.35 6.82
N LEU A 13 -20.11 10.16 6.44
CA LEU A 13 -19.28 9.15 5.80
C LEU A 13 -18.95 9.61 4.38
N PHE A 14 -17.68 9.82 4.08
CA PHE A 14 -17.20 10.21 2.77
C PHE A 14 -17.08 9.01 1.84
N ASN A 15 -16.41 7.95 2.31
CA ASN A 15 -16.21 6.72 1.54
C ASN A 15 -15.90 5.54 2.47
N ARG A 16 -16.27 4.33 2.05
CA ARG A 16 -15.81 3.09 2.66
C ARG A 16 -15.07 2.26 1.62
N GLY A 17 -13.74 2.25 1.74
CA GLY A 17 -12.88 1.39 0.93
C GLY A 17 -12.77 -0.02 1.49
N LYS A 18 -11.95 -0.85 0.84
CA LYS A 18 -11.70 -2.25 1.22
C LYS A 18 -11.29 -2.38 2.71
N VAL A 19 -10.41 -1.50 3.18
CA VAL A 19 -9.81 -1.59 4.53
C VAL A 19 -9.86 -0.28 5.34
N ARG A 20 -10.50 0.77 4.80
CA ARG A 20 -10.59 2.08 5.45
C ARG A 20 -12.00 2.64 5.38
N ASP A 21 -12.40 3.28 6.46
CA ASP A 21 -13.60 4.11 6.54
C ASP A 21 -13.14 5.57 6.59
N ILE A 22 -13.69 6.42 5.73
CA ILE A 22 -13.27 7.81 5.57
C ILE A 22 -14.47 8.70 5.87
N TYR A 23 -14.27 9.67 6.75
CA TYR A 23 -15.29 10.64 7.14
C TYR A 23 -14.89 12.05 6.74
N ASP A 24 -15.88 12.85 6.35
CA ASP A 24 -15.69 14.24 5.94
C ASP A 24 -15.91 15.18 7.13
N LEU A 25 -14.87 15.94 7.49
CA LEU A 25 -14.93 16.97 8.52
C LEU A 25 -15.04 18.39 7.92
N GLY A 26 -15.24 18.50 6.61
CA GLY A 26 -15.26 19.77 5.87
C GLY A 26 -13.92 20.04 5.19
N ASP A 27 -13.01 20.72 5.88
CA ASP A 27 -11.67 21.06 5.38
C ASP A 27 -10.68 19.88 5.48
N LYS A 28 -11.02 18.87 6.28
CA LYS A 28 -10.20 17.68 6.57
C LYS A 28 -10.97 16.40 6.35
N LEU A 29 -10.22 15.31 6.21
CA LEU A 29 -10.76 13.96 6.26
C LEU A 29 -10.25 13.25 7.52
N LEU A 30 -11.12 12.45 8.12
CA LEU A 30 -10.75 11.46 9.13
C LEU A 30 -10.64 10.11 8.43
N LEU A 31 -9.43 9.57 8.35
CA LEU A 31 -9.19 8.23 7.83
C LEU A 31 -9.11 7.26 9.00
N VAL A 32 -9.93 6.22 8.97
CA VAL A 32 -9.95 5.15 9.98
C VAL A 32 -9.52 3.85 9.31
N ALA A 33 -8.33 3.35 9.64
CA ALA A 33 -7.88 2.04 9.22
C ALA A 33 -8.57 0.96 10.05
N THR A 34 -9.32 0.09 9.39
CA THR A 34 -10.03 -1.00 10.05
C THR A 34 -9.20 -2.27 10.06
N ASP A 35 -9.68 -3.27 10.79
CA ASP A 35 -9.05 -4.59 10.87
C ASP A 35 -9.51 -5.51 9.73
N ARG A 36 -10.26 -4.97 8.75
CA ARG A 36 -10.62 -5.67 7.52
C ARG A 36 -9.37 -5.98 6.71
N ILE A 37 -9.44 -7.09 6.00
CA ILE A 37 -8.44 -7.48 5.02
C ILE A 37 -9.12 -7.84 3.70
N SER A 38 -8.41 -7.61 2.59
CA SER A 38 -8.88 -7.93 1.26
C SER A 38 -7.87 -8.77 0.48
N ALA A 39 -8.37 -9.70 -0.32
CA ALA A 39 -7.58 -10.49 -1.25
C ALA A 39 -8.42 -10.79 -2.51
N PHE A 40 -7.77 -10.81 -3.68
CA PHE A 40 -8.43 -11.00 -4.97
C PHE A 40 -9.66 -10.09 -5.17
N ASP A 41 -9.55 -8.85 -4.69
CA ASP A 41 -10.59 -7.81 -4.76
C ASP A 41 -11.86 -8.04 -3.93
N TYR A 42 -11.88 -9.09 -3.11
CA TYR A 42 -12.89 -9.28 -2.09
C TYR A 42 -12.40 -8.78 -0.73
N VAL A 43 -13.29 -8.13 0.02
CA VAL A 43 -13.13 -7.94 1.46
C VAL A 43 -13.50 -9.25 2.14
N LEU A 44 -12.62 -9.79 2.97
CA LEU A 44 -12.84 -11.06 3.64
C LEU A 44 -13.83 -10.89 4.80
N PRO A 45 -14.62 -11.93 5.14
CA PRO A 45 -15.48 -11.93 6.32
C PRO A 45 -14.68 -12.02 7.64
N SER A 46 -13.36 -12.21 7.56
CA SER A 46 -12.44 -12.26 8.70
C SER A 46 -11.72 -10.93 8.92
N ILE A 47 -11.33 -10.68 10.17
CA ILE A 47 -10.49 -9.54 10.57
C ILE A 47 -9.11 -10.00 10.99
N ILE A 48 -8.14 -9.10 10.85
CA ILE A 48 -6.79 -9.25 11.40
C ILE A 48 -6.70 -8.28 12.58
N PRO A 49 -6.78 -8.76 13.83
CA PRO A 49 -6.76 -7.91 15.02
C PRO A 49 -5.59 -6.91 15.02
N ASP A 50 -5.89 -5.67 15.40
CA ASP A 50 -4.95 -4.53 15.47
C ASP A 50 -4.25 -4.15 14.17
N LYS A 51 -4.60 -4.76 13.03
CA LYS A 51 -4.09 -4.39 11.70
C LYS A 51 -4.25 -2.89 11.46
N GLY A 52 -5.42 -2.32 11.74
CA GLY A 52 -5.67 -0.90 11.53
C GLY A 52 -4.68 0.00 12.29
N LYS A 53 -4.34 -0.38 13.53
CA LYS A 53 -3.34 0.33 14.33
C LYS A 53 -1.94 0.21 13.74
N ILE A 54 -1.56 -1.01 13.34
CA ILE A 54 -0.26 -1.29 12.75
C ILE A 54 -0.07 -0.46 11.48
N LEU A 55 -1.01 -0.53 10.54
CA LEU A 55 -0.91 0.20 9.26
C LEU A 55 -0.87 1.71 9.44
N THR A 56 -1.67 2.24 10.38
CA THR A 56 -1.67 3.67 10.72
C THR A 56 -0.32 4.09 11.28
N SER A 57 0.21 3.33 12.26
CA SER A 57 1.51 3.61 12.87
C SER A 57 2.65 3.58 11.84
N MET A 58 2.65 2.60 10.93
CA MET A 58 3.63 2.53 9.84
C MET A 58 3.52 3.72 8.89
N SER A 59 2.30 4.07 8.46
CA SER A 59 2.10 5.22 7.56
C SER A 59 2.59 6.52 8.20
N VAL A 60 2.28 6.75 9.48
CA VAL A 60 2.78 7.91 10.23
C VAL A 60 4.30 7.94 10.30
N PHE A 61 4.95 6.81 10.56
CA PHE A 61 6.40 6.71 10.54
C PHE A 61 6.96 7.12 9.18
N TRP A 62 6.42 6.57 8.09
CA TRP A 62 6.91 6.83 6.74
C TRP A 62 6.61 8.24 6.25
N PHE A 63 5.47 8.83 6.61
CA PHE A 63 5.17 10.23 6.30
C PHE A 63 6.22 11.15 6.91
N ASN A 64 6.59 10.92 8.17
CA ASN A 64 7.65 11.68 8.83
C ASN A 64 9.03 11.41 8.23
N PHE A 65 9.31 10.17 7.83
CA PHE A 65 10.60 9.77 7.26
C PHE A 65 10.86 10.36 5.86
N THR A 66 9.79 10.67 5.12
CA THR A 66 9.84 11.08 3.70
C THR A 66 9.42 12.54 3.46
N GLN A 67 9.09 13.29 4.53
CA GLN A 67 8.60 14.66 4.45
C GLN A 67 9.57 15.67 3.81
N ASP A 68 10.87 15.35 3.80
CA ASP A 68 11.92 16.12 3.14
C ASP A 68 11.91 15.98 1.62
N ILE A 69 11.25 14.95 1.08
CA ILE A 69 11.11 14.72 -0.36
C ILE A 69 9.85 15.41 -0.91
N VAL A 70 8.71 15.22 -0.22
CA VAL A 70 7.41 15.75 -0.63
C VAL A 70 6.55 16.02 0.61
N PRO A 71 5.78 17.12 0.65
CA PRO A 71 4.76 17.29 1.67
C PRO A 71 3.73 16.17 1.60
N ASN A 72 3.10 15.85 2.72
CA ASN A 72 2.04 14.85 2.80
C ASN A 72 0.78 15.42 3.46
N HIS A 73 -0.30 14.66 3.38
CA HIS A 73 -1.59 15.07 3.91
C HIS A 73 -1.76 14.90 5.43
N LEU A 74 -0.84 14.25 6.15
CA LEU A 74 -0.99 13.99 7.58
C LEU A 74 -0.98 15.31 8.34
N GLU A 75 -2.03 15.56 9.13
CA GLU A 75 -2.03 16.63 10.12
C GLU A 75 -1.69 16.09 11.51
N THR A 76 -2.39 15.04 11.93
CA THR A 76 -2.09 14.35 13.18
C THR A 76 -2.71 12.95 13.19
N ALA A 77 -2.05 12.03 13.87
CA ALA A 77 -2.60 10.73 14.27
C ALA A 77 -2.68 10.58 15.80
N ASP A 78 -2.37 11.65 16.54
CA ASP A 78 -2.54 11.68 17.98
C ASP A 78 -4.01 11.98 18.30
N PHE A 79 -4.70 10.97 18.85
CA PHE A 79 -6.10 11.07 19.22
C PHE A 79 -6.36 12.19 20.24
N ASN A 80 -5.40 12.52 21.10
CA ASN A 80 -5.54 13.63 22.05
C ASN A 80 -5.62 14.99 21.36
N SER A 81 -5.05 15.11 20.16
CA SER A 81 -5.10 16.31 19.32
C SER A 81 -6.34 16.38 18.43
N PHE A 82 -7.22 15.38 18.44
CA PHE A 82 -8.45 15.40 17.63
C PHE A 82 -9.49 16.39 18.19
N PRO A 83 -10.41 16.93 17.36
CA PRO A 83 -11.54 17.73 17.80
C PRO A 83 -12.42 17.06 18.85
N ASP A 84 -13.03 17.84 19.74
CA ASP A 84 -13.86 17.35 20.85
C ASP A 84 -15.00 16.44 20.39
N MET A 85 -15.60 16.73 19.23
CA MET A 85 -16.67 15.93 18.64
C MET A 85 -16.26 14.46 18.36
N LEU A 86 -14.95 14.17 18.22
CA LEU A 86 -14.43 12.83 17.98
C LEU A 86 -14.06 12.07 19.25
N LYS A 87 -13.93 12.75 20.39
CA LYS A 87 -13.50 12.15 21.67
C LYS A 87 -14.38 11.00 22.15
N PRO A 88 -15.72 11.05 22.00
CA PRO A 88 -16.58 9.94 22.39
C PRO A 88 -16.30 8.63 21.64
N PHE A 89 -15.63 8.68 20.49
CA PHE A 89 -15.37 7.53 19.62
C PHE A 89 -13.96 6.94 19.76
N GLY A 90 -13.26 7.24 20.86
CA GLY A 90 -11.87 6.79 21.06
C GLY A 90 -11.65 5.29 20.92
N ASN A 91 -12.62 4.47 21.34
CA ASN A 91 -12.59 3.01 21.17
C ASN A 91 -12.50 2.54 19.71
N GLN A 92 -12.94 3.37 18.75
CA GLN A 92 -12.90 3.09 17.31
C GLN A 92 -11.77 3.85 16.60
N LEU A 93 -11.24 4.93 17.19
CA LEU A 93 -10.32 5.84 16.52
C LEU A 93 -8.88 5.74 17.02
N GLU A 94 -8.68 5.51 18.32
CA GLU A 94 -7.36 5.61 18.93
C GLU A 94 -6.37 4.59 18.34
N GLY A 95 -5.20 5.11 17.95
CA GLY A 95 -4.11 4.35 17.35
C GLY A 95 -4.31 3.90 15.90
N ARG A 96 -5.52 4.03 15.34
CA ARG A 96 -5.88 3.51 14.00
C ARG A 96 -6.47 4.56 13.06
N SER A 97 -6.42 5.82 13.45
CA SER A 97 -6.98 6.90 12.65
C SER A 97 -6.02 8.07 12.51
N MET A 98 -6.24 8.86 11.45
CA MET A 98 -5.47 10.06 11.16
C MET A 98 -6.40 11.15 10.63
N LEU A 99 -6.16 12.38 11.10
CA LEU A 99 -6.70 13.58 10.48
C LEU A 99 -5.75 14.00 9.37
N VAL A 100 -6.32 14.21 8.19
CA VAL A 100 -5.53 14.55 6.99
C VAL A 100 -6.16 15.71 6.23
N LYS A 101 -5.31 16.45 5.54
CA LYS A 101 -5.70 17.50 4.61
C LYS A 101 -6.48 16.90 3.45
N LYS A 102 -7.57 17.56 3.06
CA LYS A 102 -8.37 17.17 1.90
C LYS A 102 -7.72 17.69 0.61
N ALA A 103 -7.21 16.79 -0.21
CA ALA A 103 -6.58 17.12 -1.49
C ALA A 103 -7.39 16.56 -2.67
N ARG A 104 -7.26 17.20 -3.84
CA ARG A 104 -7.80 16.65 -5.08
C ARG A 104 -6.90 15.50 -5.52
N ARG A 105 -7.39 14.27 -5.45
CA ARG A 105 -6.65 13.07 -5.87
C ARG A 105 -6.22 13.16 -7.34
N ILE A 106 -5.04 12.64 -7.64
CA ILE A 106 -4.61 12.31 -9.00
C ILE A 106 -4.90 10.83 -9.21
N ASP A 107 -5.71 10.49 -10.21
CA ASP A 107 -6.24 9.13 -10.42
C ASP A 107 -5.23 8.19 -11.09
N ILE A 108 -3.99 8.19 -10.59
CA ILE A 108 -2.91 7.31 -11.02
C ILE A 108 -2.32 6.61 -9.80
N GLU A 109 -2.29 5.28 -9.85
CA GLU A 109 -1.52 4.48 -8.91
C GLU A 109 -0.04 4.53 -9.28
N CYS A 110 0.75 5.15 -8.41
CA CYS A 110 2.17 5.37 -8.67
C CYS A 110 3.00 4.24 -8.05
N ILE A 111 3.25 3.17 -8.82
CA ILE A 111 3.92 1.96 -8.33
C ILE A 111 5.42 2.03 -8.63
N ALA A 112 6.24 1.82 -7.60
CA ALA A 112 7.67 1.60 -7.74
C ALA A 112 8.00 0.12 -7.54
N ARG A 113 8.91 -0.42 -8.36
CA ARG A 113 9.39 -1.81 -8.27
C ARG A 113 10.90 -1.83 -8.25
N GLY A 114 11.50 -2.41 -7.21
CA GLY A 114 12.93 -2.76 -7.21
C GLY A 114 13.16 -4.25 -7.44
N TYR A 115 12.12 -5.07 -7.36
CA TYR A 115 12.16 -6.50 -7.60
C TYR A 115 10.99 -6.89 -8.50
N LEU A 116 11.20 -7.86 -9.39
CA LEU A 116 10.19 -8.25 -10.36
C LEU A 116 9.34 -9.42 -9.85
N VAL A 117 8.11 -9.12 -9.42
CA VAL A 117 7.15 -10.08 -8.86
C VAL A 117 5.71 -9.66 -9.22
N GLY A 118 4.73 -10.51 -8.91
CA GLY A 118 3.32 -10.16 -9.05
C GLY A 118 2.91 -9.83 -10.49
N SER A 119 2.09 -8.80 -10.66
CA SER A 119 1.64 -8.35 -11.99
C SER A 119 2.81 -7.92 -12.88
N GLY A 120 3.80 -7.20 -12.34
CA GLY A 120 4.97 -6.78 -13.13
C GLY A 120 5.77 -7.96 -13.70
N TYR A 121 5.90 -9.07 -12.96
CA TYR A 121 6.55 -10.27 -13.48
C TYR A 121 5.69 -11.00 -14.53
N LYS A 122 4.37 -11.06 -14.33
CA LYS A 122 3.45 -11.62 -15.33
C LYS A 122 3.50 -10.83 -16.64
N ASP A 123 3.49 -9.50 -16.56
CA ASP A 123 3.58 -8.62 -17.73
C ASP A 123 4.91 -8.82 -18.44
N TYR A 124 6.03 -8.87 -17.71
CA TYR A 124 7.34 -9.18 -18.27
C TYR A 124 7.38 -10.52 -19.03
N LEU A 125 6.76 -11.58 -18.49
CA LEU A 125 6.69 -12.89 -19.16
C LEU A 125 5.82 -12.88 -20.42
N ASN A 126 4.82 -12.01 -20.48
CA ASN A 126 3.90 -11.89 -21.61
C ASN A 126 4.48 -11.06 -22.77
N GLN A 127 5.57 -10.32 -22.54
CA GLN A 127 6.21 -9.49 -23.55
C GLN A 127 7.14 -10.30 -24.45
N LYS A 128 7.22 -9.91 -25.72
CA LYS A 128 8.17 -10.50 -26.67
C LYS A 128 9.51 -9.75 -26.62
N PRO A 129 10.64 -10.45 -26.54
CA PRO A 129 11.94 -9.80 -26.60
C PRO A 129 12.17 -9.11 -27.95
N VAL A 130 12.73 -7.90 -27.92
CA VAL A 130 13.26 -7.18 -29.08
C VAL A 130 14.74 -6.90 -28.81
N ASN A 131 15.63 -7.39 -29.67
CA ASN A 131 17.09 -7.27 -29.52
C ASN A 131 17.61 -7.75 -28.14
N GLY A 132 17.05 -8.84 -27.61
CA GLY A 132 17.46 -9.40 -26.31
C GLY A 132 16.97 -8.61 -25.09
N GLN A 133 16.00 -7.70 -25.27
CA GLN A 133 15.42 -6.91 -24.19
C GLN A 133 13.89 -7.04 -24.18
N ILE A 134 13.30 -7.01 -23.00
CA ILE A 134 11.86 -6.92 -22.78
C ILE A 134 11.51 -5.46 -22.52
N ASN A 135 10.47 -4.95 -23.19
CA ASN A 135 9.88 -3.66 -22.84
C ASN A 135 8.79 -3.87 -21.79
N LEU A 136 9.06 -3.46 -20.54
CA LEU A 136 8.08 -3.44 -19.48
C LEU A 136 7.71 -2.00 -19.17
N HIS A 137 6.54 -1.57 -19.64
CA HIS A 137 6.01 -0.22 -19.41
C HIS A 137 6.95 0.94 -19.78
N GLY A 138 7.67 0.80 -20.89
CA GLY A 138 8.67 1.76 -21.36
C GLY A 138 10.10 1.49 -20.88
N TYR A 139 10.30 0.57 -19.93
CA TYR A 139 11.62 0.19 -19.44
C TYR A 139 12.18 -1.00 -20.21
N ARG A 140 13.41 -0.86 -20.71
CA ARG A 140 14.15 -1.96 -21.35
C ARG A 140 14.83 -2.80 -20.30
N LEU A 141 14.31 -4.00 -20.08
CA LEU A 141 14.84 -4.97 -19.13
C LEU A 141 15.58 -6.10 -19.85
N PRO A 142 16.61 -6.71 -19.24
CA PRO A 142 17.25 -7.90 -19.79
C PRO A 142 16.26 -9.07 -19.89
N THR A 143 16.46 -9.95 -20.86
CA THR A 143 15.77 -11.26 -20.88
C THR A 143 16.29 -12.18 -19.78
N GLY A 144 15.49 -13.18 -19.38
CA GLY A 144 15.90 -14.20 -18.41
C GLY A 144 15.84 -13.79 -16.93
N ILE A 145 15.30 -12.60 -16.60
CA ILE A 145 14.99 -12.21 -15.22
C ILE A 145 14.11 -13.29 -14.57
N LYS A 146 14.53 -13.78 -13.42
CA LYS A 146 13.82 -14.77 -12.62
C LYS A 146 12.75 -14.11 -11.74
N LEU A 147 11.78 -14.91 -11.30
CA LEU A 147 10.81 -14.49 -10.29
C LEU A 147 11.50 -13.90 -9.06
N ALA A 148 10.99 -12.78 -8.56
CA ALA A 148 11.53 -12.06 -7.40
C ALA A 148 12.99 -11.60 -7.56
N GLU A 149 13.53 -11.53 -8.76
CA GLU A 149 14.89 -11.02 -8.98
C GLU A 149 14.95 -9.49 -8.82
N LYS A 150 16.05 -9.01 -8.22
CA LYS A 150 16.32 -7.58 -8.05
C LYS A 150 16.58 -6.94 -9.41
N LEU A 151 15.92 -5.82 -9.67
CA LEU A 151 16.16 -5.03 -10.88
C LEU A 151 17.46 -4.23 -10.75
N PRO A 152 18.16 -3.95 -11.86
CA PRO A 152 19.37 -3.12 -11.84
C PRO A 152 19.14 -1.73 -11.24
N GLN A 153 17.95 -1.16 -11.48
CA GLN A 153 17.46 0.08 -10.89
C GLN A 153 15.96 -0.06 -10.64
N PRO A 154 15.41 0.64 -9.62
CA PRO A 154 13.96 0.69 -9.45
C PRO A 154 13.27 1.32 -10.65
N ILE A 155 12.13 0.76 -11.05
CA ILE A 155 11.32 1.23 -12.17
C ILE A 155 9.97 1.73 -11.68
N PHE A 156 9.38 2.64 -12.45
CA PHE A 156 8.06 3.20 -12.20
C PHE A 156 7.04 2.57 -13.16
N THR A 157 6.00 1.91 -12.64
CA THR A 157 4.98 1.24 -13.46
C THR A 157 3.60 1.78 -13.08
N PRO A 158 3.11 2.86 -13.71
CA PRO A 158 1.84 3.45 -13.32
C PRO A 158 0.65 2.56 -13.67
N ALA A 159 -0.46 2.72 -12.94
CA ALA A 159 -1.74 2.15 -13.30
C ALA A 159 -2.86 3.18 -13.20
N THR A 160 -3.89 3.09 -14.05
CA THR A 160 -5.10 3.89 -13.86
C THR A 160 -5.93 3.31 -12.73
N LYS A 161 -6.53 4.22 -11.95
CA LYS A 161 -7.47 3.84 -10.89
C LYS A 161 -8.88 3.78 -11.47
N GLU A 162 -9.40 2.58 -11.64
CA GLU A 162 -10.75 2.39 -12.17
C GLU A 162 -11.77 2.32 -11.03
N ASP A 163 -12.90 3.02 -11.18
CA ASP A 163 -13.97 2.99 -10.17
C ASP A 163 -14.65 1.60 -10.07
N ASN A 164 -14.57 0.80 -11.14
CA ASN A 164 -15.07 -0.56 -11.20
C ASN A 164 -14.08 -1.49 -11.91
N GLY A 165 -13.57 -2.50 -11.21
CA GLY A 165 -12.65 -3.50 -11.77
C GLY A 165 -11.28 -3.50 -11.10
N HIS A 166 -10.28 -4.04 -11.79
CA HIS A 166 -8.89 -4.01 -11.34
C HIS A 166 -8.17 -2.81 -11.96
N ASP A 167 -7.21 -2.23 -11.23
CA ASP A 167 -6.34 -1.20 -11.75
C ASP A 167 -5.60 -1.70 -13.01
N ILE A 168 -5.53 -0.85 -14.02
CA ILE A 168 -4.96 -1.21 -15.33
C ILE A 168 -3.55 -0.63 -15.43
N ASN A 169 -2.54 -1.50 -15.50
CA ASN A 169 -1.16 -1.06 -15.76
C ASN A 169 -1.11 -0.31 -17.10
N ILE A 170 -0.51 0.88 -17.09
CA ILE A 170 -0.31 1.72 -18.27
C ILE A 170 1.18 2.08 -18.40
N ASP A 171 1.56 2.44 -19.61
CA ASP A 171 2.92 2.91 -19.89
C ASP A 171 3.04 4.41 -19.57
N TYR A 172 4.27 4.90 -19.37
CA TYR A 172 4.53 6.29 -19.01
C TYR A 172 3.90 7.29 -20.00
N ASP A 173 4.04 7.03 -21.31
CA ASP A 173 3.51 7.93 -22.35
C ASP A 173 1.98 8.05 -22.24
N LYS A 174 1.30 6.95 -21.93
CA LYS A 174 -0.15 6.95 -21.73
C LYS A 174 -0.55 7.72 -20.47
N MET A 175 0.24 7.62 -19.39
CA MET A 175 0.04 8.43 -18.19
C MET A 175 0.22 9.93 -18.50
N ALA A 176 1.27 10.28 -19.25
CA ALA A 176 1.55 11.65 -19.65
C ALA A 176 0.43 12.24 -20.54
N ASP A 177 -0.18 11.45 -21.42
CA ASP A 177 -1.36 11.85 -22.18
C ASP A 177 -2.56 12.19 -21.29
N ILE A 178 -2.71 11.51 -20.15
CA ILE A 178 -3.85 11.67 -19.23
C ILE A 178 -3.67 12.89 -18.32
N ILE A 179 -2.47 13.09 -17.77
CA ILE A 179 -2.24 14.09 -16.70
C ILE A 179 -1.27 15.21 -17.08
N GLY A 180 -0.68 15.17 -18.28
CA GLY A 180 0.37 16.07 -18.74
C GLY A 180 1.78 15.59 -18.38
N ASP A 181 2.75 15.87 -19.25
CA ASP A 181 4.13 15.39 -19.10
C ASP A 181 4.84 15.95 -17.85
N ASP A 182 4.66 17.24 -17.54
CA ASP A 182 5.29 17.86 -16.36
C ASP A 182 4.87 17.14 -15.07
N LEU A 183 3.56 16.87 -14.93
CA LEU A 183 3.04 16.16 -13.76
C LEU A 183 3.46 14.69 -13.76
N ALA A 184 3.45 14.02 -14.91
CA ALA A 184 3.88 12.63 -15.01
C ALA A 184 5.36 12.43 -14.66
N SER A 185 6.22 13.34 -15.13
CA SER A 185 7.65 13.33 -14.84
C SER A 185 7.92 13.54 -13.36
N GLU A 186 7.19 14.48 -12.73
CA GLU A 186 7.34 14.78 -11.31
C GLU A 186 6.82 13.63 -10.42
N LEU A 187 5.68 13.02 -10.76
CA LEU A 187 5.18 11.83 -10.04
C LEU A 187 6.17 10.67 -10.13
N ARG A 188 6.72 10.39 -11.31
CA ARG A 188 7.77 9.37 -11.47
C ARG A 188 8.99 9.67 -10.60
N ARG A 189 9.46 10.93 -10.60
CA ARG A 189 10.62 11.36 -9.81
C ARG A 189 10.37 11.18 -8.31
N LEU A 190 9.22 11.64 -7.82
CA LEU A 190 8.83 11.54 -6.41
C LEU A 190 8.66 10.09 -5.97
N THR A 191 7.96 9.27 -6.75
CA THR A 191 7.76 7.85 -6.46
C THR A 191 9.07 7.09 -6.33
N LEU A 192 10.00 7.27 -7.28
CA LEU A 192 11.29 6.60 -7.23
C LEU A 192 12.17 7.13 -6.09
N ALA A 193 12.14 8.44 -5.79
CA ALA A 193 12.89 9.01 -4.67
C ALA A 193 12.40 8.48 -3.31
N ILE A 194 11.08 8.46 -3.10
CA ILE A 194 10.48 7.92 -1.87
C ILE A 194 10.78 6.43 -1.74
N TYR A 195 10.56 5.66 -2.81
CA TYR A 195 10.83 4.22 -2.83
C TYR A 195 12.29 3.91 -2.48
N THR A 196 13.25 4.53 -3.16
CA THR A 196 14.68 4.28 -2.94
C THR A 196 15.06 4.60 -1.49
N LYS A 197 14.67 5.77 -0.98
CA LYS A 197 14.97 6.16 0.42
C LYS A 197 14.38 5.16 1.42
N ALA A 198 13.15 4.71 1.21
CA ALA A 198 12.49 3.75 2.08
C ALA A 198 13.09 2.34 1.98
N ALA A 199 13.39 1.87 0.77
CA ALA A 199 13.97 0.57 0.50
C ALA A 199 15.38 0.46 1.09
N ASP A 200 16.21 1.50 0.97
CA ASP A 200 17.54 1.54 1.56
C ASP A 200 17.46 1.47 3.10
N TYR A 201 16.54 2.23 3.71
CA TYR A 201 16.31 2.14 5.16
C TYR A 201 15.84 0.75 5.59
N ALA A 202 14.81 0.22 4.93
CA ALA A 202 14.24 -1.09 5.26
C ALA A 202 15.27 -2.21 5.16
N LEU A 203 16.18 -2.12 4.18
CA LEU A 203 17.26 -3.10 4.02
C LEU A 203 18.18 -3.14 5.25
N THR A 204 18.47 -1.98 5.86
CA THR A 204 19.23 -1.93 7.14
C THR A 204 18.49 -2.58 8.31
N LYS A 205 17.17 -2.75 8.20
CA LYS A 205 16.31 -3.41 9.19
C LYS A 205 16.03 -4.88 8.85
N GLY A 206 16.68 -5.42 7.82
CA GLY A 206 16.50 -6.81 7.38
C GLY A 206 15.23 -7.04 6.56
N ILE A 207 14.62 -5.99 6.00
CA ILE A 207 13.42 -6.06 5.16
C ILE A 207 13.73 -5.57 3.75
N ILE A 208 13.34 -6.35 2.75
CA ILE A 208 13.29 -5.94 1.35
C ILE A 208 11.90 -5.38 1.05
N ILE A 209 11.83 -4.18 0.48
CA ILE A 209 10.60 -3.65 -0.13
C ILE A 209 10.66 -3.99 -1.62
N ALA A 210 9.94 -5.03 -2.04
CA ALA A 210 10.00 -5.51 -3.42
C ALA A 210 9.35 -4.52 -4.39
N ASP A 211 8.15 -4.07 -4.04
CA ASP A 211 7.41 -3.00 -4.68
C ASP A 211 6.50 -2.31 -3.68
N THR A 212 6.05 -1.11 -4.04
CA THR A 212 5.10 -0.32 -3.26
C THR A 212 4.29 0.58 -4.17
N LYS A 213 3.12 0.98 -3.69
CA LYS A 213 2.19 1.86 -4.39
C LYS A 213 1.98 3.15 -3.60
N PHE A 214 2.09 4.27 -4.29
CA PHE A 214 1.76 5.59 -3.73
C PHE A 214 0.55 6.19 -4.44
N GLU A 215 -0.16 7.05 -3.72
CA GLU A 215 -1.16 7.95 -4.29
C GLU A 215 -0.76 9.39 -3.98
N PHE A 216 -1.02 10.27 -4.94
CA PHE A 216 -0.73 11.69 -4.81
C PHE A 216 -2.01 12.52 -5.00
N GLY A 217 -2.01 13.71 -4.42
CA GLY A 217 -3.05 14.70 -4.61
C GLY A 217 -2.48 16.08 -4.85
N ILE A 218 -3.34 16.98 -5.32
CA ILE A 218 -3.05 18.41 -5.45
C ILE A 218 -3.75 19.16 -4.32
N LEU A 219 -2.97 19.96 -3.58
CA LEU A 219 -3.46 20.88 -2.56
C LEU A 219 -2.75 22.22 -2.72
N ASN A 220 -3.50 23.30 -2.91
CA ASN A 220 -2.97 24.65 -3.15
C ASN A 220 -1.91 24.66 -4.27
N ASP A 221 -2.24 24.04 -5.41
CA ASP A 221 -1.39 23.87 -6.59
C ASP A 221 -0.05 23.14 -6.36
N ARG A 222 0.05 22.39 -5.25
CA ARG A 222 1.23 21.57 -4.93
C ARG A 222 0.86 20.10 -4.86
N ILE A 223 1.77 19.26 -5.36
CA ILE A 223 1.70 17.81 -5.18
C ILE A 223 1.95 17.50 -3.70
N ILE A 224 1.08 16.69 -3.11
CA ILE A 224 1.26 16.11 -1.79
C ILE A 224 1.06 14.59 -1.86
N LEU A 225 1.77 13.88 -1.00
CA LEU A 225 1.56 12.44 -0.79
C LEU A 225 0.30 12.23 0.06
N ILE A 226 -0.59 11.35 -0.40
CA ILE A 226 -1.85 11.04 0.28
C ILE A 226 -1.96 9.53 0.56
N ASP A 227 -3.15 9.10 0.98
CA ASP A 227 -3.50 7.71 1.21
C ASP A 227 -2.73 7.04 2.37
N GLU A 228 -2.42 5.74 2.28
CA GLU A 228 -1.47 5.07 3.17
C GLU A 228 -0.18 4.81 2.39
N ILE A 229 0.96 4.76 3.08
CA ILE A 229 2.23 4.54 2.41
C ILE A 229 3.06 3.49 3.12
N LEU A 230 3.76 2.67 2.33
CA LEU A 230 4.75 1.72 2.81
C LEU A 230 4.24 0.85 3.97
N SER A 231 3.01 0.35 3.81
CA SER A 231 2.37 -0.62 4.72
C SER A 231 2.37 -2.01 4.07
N PRO A 232 2.18 -3.11 4.83
CA PRO A 232 1.98 -4.45 4.27
C PRO A 232 0.74 -4.58 3.36
N ASP A 233 -0.16 -3.59 3.35
CA ASP A 233 -1.31 -3.55 2.45
C ASP A 233 -0.96 -2.90 1.11
N SER A 234 -0.05 -1.91 1.10
CA SER A 234 0.36 -1.16 -0.09
C SER A 234 1.71 -1.59 -0.67
N SER A 235 2.43 -2.50 0.01
CA SER A 235 3.80 -2.89 -0.33
C SER A 235 4.03 -4.38 -0.12
N ARG A 236 4.99 -4.91 -0.88
CA ARG A 236 5.51 -6.28 -0.66
C ARG A 236 6.78 -6.25 0.16
N PHE A 237 6.73 -6.89 1.32
CA PHE A 237 7.84 -6.92 2.28
C PHE A 237 8.38 -8.34 2.44
N TRP A 238 9.69 -8.51 2.24
CA TRP A 238 10.34 -9.81 2.38
C TRP A 238 11.46 -9.78 3.42
N PRO A 239 11.66 -10.85 4.20
CA PRO A 239 12.83 -10.97 5.05
C PRO A 239 14.08 -11.14 4.19
N VAL A 240 15.12 -10.35 4.45
CA VAL A 240 16.44 -10.52 3.79
C VAL A 240 16.98 -11.93 4.05
N ALA A 241 16.75 -12.47 5.25
CA ALA A 241 17.28 -13.76 5.68
C ALA A 241 16.78 -14.96 4.83
N THR A 242 15.59 -14.85 4.24
CA THR A 242 14.96 -15.95 3.48
C THR A 242 14.82 -15.66 1.99
N TYR A 243 15.16 -14.44 1.54
CA TYR A 243 15.09 -14.03 0.15
C TYR A 243 16.02 -14.84 -0.77
N LYS A 244 15.45 -15.42 -1.84
CA LYS A 244 16.19 -16.09 -2.92
C LYS A 244 15.53 -15.81 -4.28
N PRO A 245 16.27 -15.31 -5.28
CA PRO A 245 15.77 -15.19 -6.65
C PRO A 245 15.30 -16.54 -7.22
N GLY A 246 14.22 -16.51 -7.99
CA GLY A 246 13.60 -17.68 -8.63
C GLY A 246 12.52 -18.37 -7.80
N GLN A 247 12.18 -17.86 -6.63
CA GLN A 247 11.11 -18.39 -5.76
C GLN A 247 10.20 -17.25 -5.29
N ASN A 248 8.95 -17.56 -4.96
CA ASN A 248 8.11 -16.64 -4.22
C ASN A 248 8.66 -16.54 -2.79
N PRO A 249 9.15 -15.36 -2.36
CA PRO A 249 9.73 -15.25 -1.02
C PRO A 249 8.67 -15.42 0.05
N GLU A 250 9.09 -15.82 1.25
CA GLU A 250 8.28 -15.61 2.44
C GLU A 250 7.97 -14.12 2.56
N SER A 251 6.74 -13.79 2.91
CA SER A 251 6.29 -12.41 2.92
C SER A 251 5.90 -11.95 4.32
N PHE A 252 6.02 -10.66 4.60
CA PHE A 252 5.38 -10.02 5.75
C PHE A 252 3.99 -9.46 5.41
N ASP A 253 3.55 -9.59 4.15
CA ASP A 253 2.30 -9.05 3.65
C ASP A 253 1.17 -10.11 3.56
N LYS A 254 0.16 -9.79 2.76
CA LYS A 254 -1.04 -10.61 2.52
C LYS A 254 -0.79 -11.95 1.82
N GLN A 255 0.45 -12.32 1.48
CA GLN A 255 0.72 -13.52 0.69
C GLN A 255 0.21 -14.80 1.34
N PHE A 256 0.32 -14.98 2.67
CA PHE A 256 -0.23 -16.18 3.35
C PHE A 256 -1.73 -16.36 3.17
N ILE A 257 -2.47 -15.24 3.20
CA ILE A 257 -3.92 -15.24 2.97
C ILE A 257 -4.20 -15.63 1.51
N ARG A 258 -3.42 -15.11 0.56
CA ARG A 258 -3.57 -15.43 -0.87
C ARG A 258 -3.29 -16.91 -1.13
N ASP A 259 -2.18 -17.44 -0.61
CA ASP A 259 -1.78 -18.83 -0.78
C ASP A 259 -2.80 -19.80 -0.15
N TRP A 260 -3.34 -19.45 1.02
CA TRP A 260 -4.39 -20.24 1.65
C TRP A 260 -5.69 -20.21 0.83
N LEU A 261 -6.12 -19.04 0.35
CA LEU A 261 -7.32 -18.90 -0.48
C LEU A 261 -7.20 -19.64 -1.83
N GLU A 262 -5.98 -19.79 -2.37
CA GLU A 262 -5.72 -20.57 -3.58
C GLU A 262 -5.78 -22.09 -3.34
N THR A 263 -5.51 -22.54 -2.12
CA THR A 263 -5.45 -23.97 -1.77
C THR A 263 -6.70 -24.48 -1.06
N CYS A 264 -7.56 -23.61 -0.53
CA CYS A 264 -8.76 -23.99 0.22
C CYS A 264 -9.96 -24.42 -0.65
N GLY A 265 -9.79 -24.49 -1.97
CA GLY A 265 -10.86 -24.88 -2.91
C GLY A 265 -11.83 -23.76 -3.30
N TRP A 266 -11.57 -22.51 -2.91
CA TRP A 266 -12.39 -21.37 -3.30
C TRP A 266 -12.09 -20.93 -4.75
N ASN A 267 -13.09 -21.07 -5.62
CA ASN A 267 -12.99 -20.79 -7.05
C ASN A 267 -13.19 -19.30 -7.42
N LYS A 268 -13.30 -18.41 -6.42
CA LYS A 268 -13.49 -16.96 -6.60
C LYS A 268 -14.81 -16.55 -7.28
N SER A 269 -15.79 -17.46 -7.37
CA SER A 269 -17.12 -17.18 -7.94
C SER A 269 -18.19 -16.89 -6.88
N SER A 270 -17.79 -16.77 -5.61
CA SER A 270 -18.64 -16.53 -4.45
C SER A 270 -17.89 -15.66 -3.43
N PRO A 271 -18.55 -15.10 -2.40
CA PRO A 271 -17.83 -14.46 -1.30
C PRO A 271 -16.77 -15.40 -0.69
N PRO A 272 -15.60 -14.86 -0.29
CA PRO A 272 -14.51 -15.67 0.25
C PRO A 272 -14.91 -16.36 1.55
N PRO A 273 -14.35 -17.56 1.83
CA PRO A 273 -14.57 -18.26 3.09
C PRO A 273 -13.94 -17.50 4.27
N GLN A 274 -14.33 -17.85 5.49
CA GLN A 274 -13.64 -17.39 6.69
C GLN A 274 -12.23 -17.98 6.76
N LEU A 275 -11.27 -17.15 7.17
CA LEU A 275 -9.90 -17.59 7.44
C LEU A 275 -9.86 -18.45 8.72
N PRO A 276 -9.12 -19.56 8.71
CA PRO A 276 -8.78 -20.29 9.93
C PRO A 276 -7.99 -19.40 10.89
N LEU A 277 -8.16 -19.62 12.19
CA LEU A 277 -7.44 -18.86 13.24
C LEU A 277 -5.93 -18.87 13.04
N GLU A 278 -5.36 -20.01 12.64
CA GLU A 278 -3.92 -20.13 12.37
C GLU A 278 -3.43 -19.14 11.29
N ILE A 279 -4.23 -18.89 10.25
CA ILE A 279 -3.87 -17.93 9.18
C ILE A 279 -3.99 -16.49 9.69
N ILE A 280 -5.00 -16.21 10.52
CA ILE A 280 -5.18 -14.91 11.16
C ILE A 280 -3.99 -14.63 12.08
N ASP A 281 -3.65 -15.55 12.98
CA ASP A 281 -2.56 -15.40 13.95
C ASP A 281 -1.21 -15.23 13.25
N LYS A 282 -0.92 -16.04 12.21
CA LYS A 282 0.28 -15.87 11.39
C LYS A 282 0.35 -14.48 10.75
N THR A 283 -0.78 -13.99 10.22
CA THR A 283 -0.84 -12.65 9.60
C THR A 283 -0.59 -11.55 10.63
N VAL A 284 -1.23 -11.62 11.81
CA VAL A 284 -1.01 -10.66 12.92
C VAL A 284 0.46 -10.63 13.31
N LEU A 285 1.07 -11.81 13.53
CA LEU A 285 2.47 -11.93 13.92
C LEU A 285 3.40 -11.27 12.88
N LYS A 286 3.15 -11.51 11.60
CA LYS A 286 3.97 -10.94 10.52
C LYS A 286 3.82 -9.43 10.38
N TYR A 287 2.63 -8.91 10.61
CA TYR A 287 2.39 -7.46 10.58
C TYR A 287 3.06 -6.77 11.78
N LYS A 288 2.94 -7.37 12.98
CA LYS A 288 3.65 -6.89 14.18
C LYS A 288 5.17 -6.98 14.01
N GLU A 289 5.67 -8.05 13.40
CA GLU A 289 7.11 -8.24 13.13
C GLU A 289 7.65 -7.17 12.18
N ALA A 290 6.98 -6.92 11.04
CA ALA A 290 7.37 -5.86 10.10
C ALA A 290 7.33 -4.47 10.74
N HIS A 291 6.28 -4.17 11.51
CA HIS A 291 6.17 -2.92 12.24
C HIS A 291 7.31 -2.74 13.26
N ARG A 292 7.59 -3.76 14.08
CA ARG A 292 8.69 -3.73 15.06
C ARG A 292 10.04 -3.48 14.40
N LEU A 293 10.32 -4.15 13.27
CA LEU A 293 11.59 -4.00 12.56
C LEU A 293 11.75 -2.61 11.91
N LEU A 294 10.69 -2.07 11.30
CA LEU A 294 10.74 -0.80 10.57
C LEU A 294 10.57 0.42 11.48
N VAL A 295 9.60 0.37 12.39
CA VAL A 295 9.21 1.50 13.25
C VAL A 295 9.94 1.48 14.58
N GLY A 296 10.37 0.30 15.06
CA GLY A 296 11.09 0.16 16.33
C GLY A 296 10.22 0.32 17.57
N LYS A 297 8.89 0.19 17.44
CA LYS A 297 7.92 0.25 18.54
C LYS A 297 7.12 -1.05 18.59
N GLU A 298 6.61 -1.41 19.76
CA GLU A 298 5.62 -2.48 19.87
C GLU A 298 4.21 -1.87 19.77
N ILE A 299 3.27 -2.65 19.23
CA ILE A 299 1.84 -2.34 19.23
C ILE A 299 1.18 -3.30 20.22
N ASP A 300 0.68 -2.72 21.31
CA ASP A 300 -0.16 -3.38 22.29
C ASP A 300 -1.54 -3.72 21.70
#